data_AF-A0A2V3HP44-F1
#
_entry.id   AF-A0A2V3HP44-F1
#
_cell.length_a   1.000
_cell.length_b   1.000
_cell.length_c   1.000
_cell.angle_alpha   90.00
_cell.angle_beta   90.00
_cell.angle_gamma   90.00
#
_symmetry.space_group_name_H-M   'P 1'
#
loop_
_entity.id
_entity.type
_entity.pdbx_description
1 polymer ?
#
loop_
_entity_poly.entity_id
_entity_poly.type
_entity_poly.pdbx_seq_one_letter_code
_entity_poly.pdbx_strand_id
1 'polypeptide(L)'
;MKHSVEWHGKGTGVSRIMRKSGSSIGAENPHTRGGRRAHGPLAERDWSQKMNSRTRTQARDSAIAATTDAAMVAARGHRFADDVKFPIIIDGYTEERSGKKEKFDIEEIPVLSSTRKFIAMMEGLGIAEDLERAKNGRSIRAGKGKMRGRRRRTPKSILLVVSERDNLAKGARNVPGVDVAVAKHLCAEDLAPGGDCARLTVWTKAAIEAL
;
A
#
# COMPACT_ATOMS: atom_id res chain seq x y z
N MET A 1 -21.65 27.48 -18.04
CA MET A 1 -22.77 27.97 -17.21
C MET A 1 -24.06 27.35 -17.74
N LYS A 2 -25.01 27.00 -16.87
CA LYS A 2 -26.20 26.20 -17.26
C LYS A 2 -27.49 27.01 -17.35
N HIS A 3 -27.49 28.26 -16.89
CA HIS A 3 -28.69 29.09 -16.80
C HIS A 3 -28.44 30.45 -17.45
N SER A 4 -29.49 31.04 -18.02
CA SER A 4 -29.49 32.48 -18.30
C SER A 4 -29.73 33.21 -16.99
N VAL A 5 -28.87 34.17 -16.69
CA VAL A 5 -28.96 34.95 -15.45
C VAL A 5 -28.87 36.45 -15.70
N GLU A 6 -29.58 37.20 -14.87
CA GLU A 6 -29.58 38.65 -14.87
C GLU A 6 -29.62 39.17 -13.42
N TRP A 7 -29.23 40.42 -13.23
CA TRP A 7 -29.45 41.10 -11.95
C TRP A 7 -30.57 42.14 -12.12
N HIS A 8 -31.51 42.18 -11.17
CA HIS A 8 -32.70 43.06 -11.18
C HIS A 8 -32.44 44.58 -11.07
N GLY A 9 -31.18 45.04 -11.14
CA GLY A 9 -30.86 46.46 -11.02
C GLY A 9 -31.00 47.03 -9.60
N LYS A 10 -30.70 48.33 -9.46
CA LYS A 10 -30.79 49.06 -8.17
C LYS A 10 -32.25 49.46 -7.89
N GLY A 11 -32.57 49.75 -6.62
CA GLY A 11 -33.87 50.30 -6.23
C GLY A 11 -35.01 49.27 -6.06
N THR A 12 -34.72 47.97 -6.21
CA THR A 12 -35.70 46.87 -6.14
C THR A 12 -35.84 46.21 -4.77
N GLY A 13 -35.17 46.74 -3.74
CA GLY A 13 -35.21 46.17 -2.38
C GLY A 13 -34.53 44.80 -2.23
N VAL A 14 -33.80 44.33 -3.26
CA VAL A 14 -33.14 43.02 -3.25
C VAL A 14 -31.62 43.11 -3.48
N SER A 15 -30.90 42.09 -3.02
CA SER A 15 -29.44 41.97 -3.18
C SER A 15 -28.99 41.93 -4.65
N ARG A 16 -27.76 42.40 -4.92
CA ARG A 16 -27.19 42.49 -6.28
C ARG A 16 -26.61 41.20 -6.85
N ILE A 17 -27.17 40.06 -6.46
CA ILE A 17 -26.71 38.76 -6.92
C ILE A 17 -27.32 38.45 -8.28
N MET A 18 -26.63 37.61 -9.07
CA MET A 18 -27.19 37.07 -10.30
C MET A 18 -28.39 36.17 -9.97
N ARG A 19 -29.48 36.33 -10.71
CA ARG A 19 -30.71 35.55 -10.58
C ARG A 19 -31.07 34.93 -11.92
N LYS A 20 -31.80 33.81 -11.90
CA LYS A 20 -32.31 33.23 -13.15
C LYS A 20 -33.24 34.24 -13.83
N SER A 21 -33.10 34.43 -15.14
CA SER A 21 -33.94 35.38 -15.88
C SER A 21 -35.43 35.09 -15.66
N GLY A 22 -36.22 36.11 -15.37
CA GLY A 22 -37.65 35.97 -15.05
C GLY A 22 -37.97 35.31 -13.69
N SER A 23 -37.00 35.16 -12.79
CA SER A 23 -37.21 34.57 -11.46
C SER A 23 -36.45 35.32 -10.37
N SER A 24 -36.99 35.28 -9.15
CA SER A 24 -36.32 35.80 -7.96
C SER A 24 -35.24 34.85 -7.40
N ILE A 25 -34.95 33.71 -8.03
CA ILE A 25 -33.99 32.71 -7.53
C ILE A 25 -32.55 33.10 -7.89
N GLY A 26 -31.70 33.29 -6.88
CA GLY A 26 -30.26 33.50 -7.06
C GLY A 26 -29.56 32.30 -7.69
N ALA A 27 -28.66 32.53 -8.65
CA ALA A 27 -27.94 31.50 -9.37
C ALA A 27 -26.52 31.95 -9.72
N GLU A 28 -25.67 30.99 -10.09
CA GLU A 28 -24.28 31.16 -10.56
C GLU A 28 -23.26 31.75 -9.59
N ASN A 29 -23.69 32.56 -8.62
CA ASN A 29 -22.83 33.11 -7.59
C ASN A 29 -22.36 32.02 -6.60
N PRO A 30 -21.11 32.04 -6.12
CA PRO A 30 -20.60 30.99 -5.24
C PRO A 30 -21.30 30.82 -3.90
N HIS A 31 -21.90 31.88 -3.37
CA HIS A 31 -22.66 31.85 -2.12
C HIS A 31 -24.15 31.48 -2.32
N THR A 32 -24.57 31.18 -3.55
CA THR A 32 -25.94 30.73 -3.84
C THR A 32 -26.05 29.21 -3.87
N ARG A 33 -27.20 28.66 -3.45
CA ARG A 33 -27.46 27.21 -3.53
C ARG A 33 -27.49 26.76 -4.98
N GLY A 34 -26.57 25.87 -5.36
CA GLY A 34 -26.43 25.40 -6.74
C GLY A 34 -25.63 26.33 -7.66
N GLY A 35 -25.04 27.41 -7.13
CA GLY A 35 -24.11 28.27 -7.84
C GLY A 35 -22.74 27.62 -8.07
N ARG A 36 -21.89 28.28 -8.85
CA ARG A 36 -20.55 27.75 -9.19
C ARG A 36 -19.61 27.86 -8.00
N ARG A 37 -18.67 26.93 -7.83
CA ARG A 37 -17.58 27.12 -6.87
C ARG A 37 -16.60 28.19 -7.39
N ALA A 38 -16.18 29.13 -6.54
CA ALA A 38 -15.30 30.24 -6.94
C ALA A 38 -13.94 29.76 -7.49
N HIS A 39 -13.26 28.88 -6.75
CA HIS A 39 -11.98 28.26 -7.13
C HIS A 39 -12.10 26.74 -6.96
N GLY A 40 -12.73 26.08 -7.95
CA GLY A 40 -12.80 24.62 -8.00
C GLY A 40 -11.45 23.98 -8.37
N PRO A 41 -11.22 22.70 -8.03
CA PRO A 41 -10.05 21.99 -8.54
C PRO A 41 -10.12 21.90 -10.07
N LEU A 42 -9.03 22.26 -10.74
CA LEU A 42 -8.88 22.16 -12.19
C LEU A 42 -8.12 20.89 -12.56
N ALA A 43 -8.45 20.33 -13.73
CA ALA A 43 -7.74 19.17 -14.28
C ALA A 43 -6.29 19.51 -14.66
N GLU A 44 -6.02 20.77 -15.00
CA GLU A 44 -4.71 21.31 -15.40
C GLU A 44 -3.69 21.36 -14.26
N ARG A 45 -4.12 21.15 -13.01
CA ARG A 45 -3.21 21.16 -11.86
C ARG A 45 -2.21 20.01 -11.98
N ASP A 46 -0.93 20.33 -11.98
CA ASP A 46 0.14 19.33 -11.85
C ASP A 46 0.13 18.74 -10.42
N TRP A 47 -0.05 17.41 -10.36
CA TRP A 47 -0.03 16.64 -9.11
C TRP A 47 1.31 15.94 -8.88
N SER A 48 2.21 15.97 -9.86
CA SER A 48 3.52 15.36 -9.76
C SER A 48 4.38 16.09 -8.72
N GLN A 49 5.28 15.34 -8.09
CA GLN A 49 6.27 15.87 -7.15
C GLN A 49 7.63 15.38 -7.60
N LYS A 50 8.47 16.29 -8.10
CA LYS A 50 9.82 15.95 -8.57
C LYS A 50 10.72 15.64 -7.37
N MET A 51 11.41 14.51 -7.42
CA MET A 51 12.41 14.11 -6.43
C MET A 51 13.69 13.68 -7.13
N ASN A 52 14.84 14.08 -6.57
CA ASN A 52 16.14 13.72 -7.09
C ASN A 52 16.36 12.19 -7.05
N SER A 53 16.94 11.63 -8.12
CA SER A 53 17.23 10.20 -8.21
C SER A 53 18.17 9.73 -7.10
N ARG A 54 19.21 10.50 -6.79
CA ARG A 54 20.15 10.20 -5.70
C ARG A 54 19.46 10.10 -4.35
N THR A 55 18.59 11.05 -4.02
CA THR A 55 17.82 11.04 -2.77
C THR A 55 16.84 9.87 -2.73
N ARG A 56 16.23 9.51 -3.86
CA ARG A 56 15.37 8.31 -3.96
C ARG A 56 16.14 7.03 -3.64
N THR A 57 17.33 6.87 -4.22
CA THR A 57 18.21 5.73 -3.96
C THR A 57 18.67 5.69 -2.51
N GLN A 58 19.13 6.82 -1.97
CA GLN A 58 19.53 6.92 -0.55
C GLN A 58 18.39 6.57 0.41
N ALA A 59 17.16 7.00 0.12
CA ALA A 59 15.99 6.66 0.93
C ALA A 59 15.69 5.16 0.89
N ARG A 60 15.80 4.52 -0.29
CA ARG A 60 15.66 3.07 -0.43
C ARG A 60 16.74 2.34 0.38
N ASP A 61 18.01 2.71 0.22
CA ASP A 61 19.12 2.01 0.86
C ASP A 61 19.08 2.19 2.40
N SER A 62 18.68 3.38 2.87
CA SER A 62 18.43 3.62 4.30
C SER A 62 17.28 2.75 4.83
N ALA A 63 16.23 2.56 4.04
CA ALA A 63 15.11 1.71 4.42
C ALA A 63 15.52 0.22 4.45
N ILE A 64 16.38 -0.24 3.52
CA ILE A 64 16.94 -1.60 3.54
C ILE A 64 17.76 -1.80 4.82
N ALA A 65 18.66 -0.85 5.15
CA ALA A 65 19.45 -0.92 6.38
C ALA A 65 18.57 -0.98 7.64
N ALA A 66 17.46 -0.26 7.68
CA ALA A 66 16.52 -0.33 8.82
C ALA A 66 15.85 -1.70 8.98
N THR A 67 15.76 -2.52 7.92
CA THR A 67 15.17 -3.88 8.02
C THR A 67 16.09 -4.90 8.70
N THR A 68 17.38 -4.60 8.85
CA THR A 68 18.32 -5.52 9.51
C THR A 68 18.27 -5.42 11.03
N ASP A 69 17.69 -4.34 11.58
CA ASP A 69 17.56 -4.15 13.04
C ASP A 69 16.23 -4.69 13.55
N ALA A 70 16.29 -5.77 14.33
CA ALA A 70 15.12 -6.41 14.94
C ALA A 70 14.36 -5.44 15.87
N ALA A 71 15.06 -4.56 16.59
CA ALA A 71 14.43 -3.62 17.52
C ALA A 71 13.55 -2.61 16.79
N MET A 72 14.01 -2.09 15.64
CA MET A 72 13.22 -1.19 14.80
C MET A 72 12.00 -1.89 14.19
N VAL A 73 12.15 -3.13 13.73
CA VAL A 73 11.05 -3.92 13.15
C VAL A 73 9.97 -4.21 14.20
N ALA A 74 10.37 -4.55 15.43
CA ALA A 74 9.47 -4.74 16.56
C ALA A 74 8.80 -3.43 17.00
N ALA A 75 9.56 -2.32 17.06
CA ALA A 75 9.03 -0.99 17.43
C ALA A 75 7.94 -0.50 16.45
N ARG A 76 8.03 -0.89 15.18
CA ARG A 76 6.97 -0.64 14.19
C ARG A 76 5.68 -1.42 14.49
N GLY A 77 5.77 -2.49 15.27
CA GLY A 77 4.66 -3.31 15.72
C GLY A 77 4.50 -4.65 15.00
N HIS A 78 5.51 -5.10 14.25
CA HIS A 78 5.55 -6.46 13.71
C HIS A 78 5.71 -7.49 14.84
N ARG A 79 5.15 -8.69 14.66
CA ARG A 79 5.25 -9.80 15.62
C ARG A 79 6.05 -10.95 15.02
N PHE A 80 7.09 -11.36 15.71
CA PHE A 80 7.96 -12.46 15.32
C PHE A 80 8.55 -13.07 16.58
N ALA A 81 8.98 -14.32 16.50
CA ALA A 81 9.60 -15.03 17.62
C ALA A 81 10.99 -14.44 17.95
N ASP A 82 11.39 -14.54 19.23
CA ASP A 82 12.65 -13.93 19.73
C ASP A 82 13.92 -14.58 19.14
N ASP A 83 13.80 -15.77 18.56
CA ASP A 83 14.90 -16.52 17.95
C ASP A 83 15.20 -16.11 16.49
N VAL A 84 14.36 -15.26 15.89
CA VAL A 84 14.51 -14.82 14.50
C VAL A 84 15.69 -13.87 14.35
N LYS A 85 16.63 -14.25 13.48
CA LYS A 85 17.79 -13.43 13.12
C LYS A 85 17.49 -12.59 11.88
N PHE A 86 17.86 -11.33 11.93
CA PHE A 86 17.76 -10.39 10.81
C PHE A 86 19.14 -10.17 10.18
N PRO A 87 19.24 -9.99 8.85
CA PRO A 87 18.15 -10.07 7.86
C PRO A 87 17.67 -11.50 7.61
N ILE A 88 16.38 -11.66 7.29
CA ILE A 88 15.78 -12.97 6.98
C ILE A 88 15.99 -13.27 5.50
N ILE A 89 16.77 -14.31 5.21
CA ILE A 89 17.13 -14.74 3.85
C ILE A 89 16.72 -16.20 3.66
N ILE A 90 15.98 -16.49 2.59
CA ILE A 90 15.55 -17.84 2.22
C ILE A 90 16.36 -18.28 1.01
N ASP A 91 17.08 -19.40 1.15
CA ASP A 91 17.83 -20.06 0.07
C ASP A 91 16.99 -21.15 -0.60
N GLY A 92 16.31 -21.98 0.18
CA GLY A 92 15.45 -23.06 -0.32
C GLY A 92 14.40 -23.48 0.70
N TYR A 93 13.38 -24.22 0.25
CA TYR A 93 12.34 -24.77 1.12
C TYR A 93 12.41 -26.29 1.10
N THR A 94 12.43 -26.93 2.26
CA THR A 94 12.35 -28.39 2.36
C THR A 94 11.05 -28.78 3.03
N GLU A 95 10.26 -29.62 2.38
CA GLU A 95 9.02 -30.18 2.94
C GLU A 95 9.18 -31.70 3.07
N GLU A 96 8.79 -32.24 4.21
CA GLU A 96 8.65 -33.68 4.39
C GLU A 96 7.22 -34.09 4.02
N ARG A 97 7.06 -34.78 2.89
CA ARG A 97 5.78 -35.36 2.50
C ARG A 97 5.91 -36.88 2.47
N SER A 98 5.11 -37.56 3.29
CA SER A 98 5.01 -39.03 3.31
C SER A 98 6.37 -39.75 3.47
N GLY A 99 7.26 -39.24 4.33
CA GLY A 99 8.56 -39.85 4.63
C GLY A 99 9.67 -39.57 3.62
N LYS A 100 9.44 -38.73 2.60
CA LYS A 100 10.49 -38.23 1.69
C LYS A 100 10.72 -36.73 1.92
N LYS A 101 11.99 -36.36 2.11
CA LYS A 101 12.44 -34.96 2.14
C LYS A 101 12.53 -34.46 0.70
N GLU A 102 11.59 -33.61 0.30
CA GLU A 102 11.64 -32.94 -1.00
C GLU A 102 12.18 -31.52 -0.78
N LYS A 103 13.38 -31.24 -1.29
CA LYS A 103 13.94 -29.90 -1.35
C LYS A 103 13.36 -29.22 -2.59
N PHE A 104 12.57 -28.19 -2.39
CA PHE A 104 12.08 -27.31 -3.44
C PHE A 104 12.95 -26.06 -3.50
N ASP A 105 13.47 -25.77 -4.69
CA ASP A 105 13.96 -24.45 -4.97
C ASP A 105 12.76 -23.47 -5.00
N ILE A 106 12.99 -22.27 -4.47
CA ILE A 106 11.94 -21.26 -4.25
C ILE A 106 11.22 -20.90 -5.57
N GLU A 107 11.96 -20.95 -6.68
CA GLU A 107 11.50 -20.60 -8.02
C GLU A 107 10.66 -21.73 -8.68
N GLU A 108 10.81 -22.98 -8.21
CA GLU A 108 10.13 -24.17 -8.77
C GLU A 108 8.91 -24.64 -7.95
N ILE A 109 8.35 -23.77 -7.10
CA ILE A 109 7.18 -24.15 -6.30
C ILE A 109 5.96 -24.41 -7.22
N PRO A 110 5.30 -25.58 -7.11
CA PRO A 110 4.10 -25.88 -7.87
C PRO A 110 2.96 -24.88 -7.59
N VAL A 111 2.26 -24.45 -8.64
CA VAL A 111 1.17 -23.47 -8.56
C VAL A 111 0.08 -23.91 -7.57
N LEU A 112 -0.29 -25.19 -7.61
CA LEU A 112 -1.44 -25.78 -6.90
C LEU A 112 -1.37 -25.70 -5.37
N SER A 113 -0.19 -25.53 -4.77
CA SER A 113 -0.01 -25.47 -3.30
C SER A 113 0.84 -24.30 -2.81
N SER A 114 1.13 -23.34 -3.70
CA SER A 114 2.00 -22.19 -3.44
C SER A 114 1.65 -21.40 -2.16
N THR A 115 0.37 -21.11 -1.90
CA THR A 115 -0.06 -20.37 -0.68
C THR A 115 0.16 -21.19 0.59
N ARG A 116 -0.16 -22.49 0.59
CA ARG A 116 0.03 -23.36 1.75
C ARG A 116 1.50 -23.49 2.09
N LYS A 117 2.34 -23.72 1.08
CA LYS A 117 3.80 -23.78 1.22
C LYS A 117 4.38 -22.47 1.73
N PHE A 118 3.88 -21.34 1.25
CA PHE A 118 4.28 -20.02 1.76
C PHE A 118 3.96 -19.88 3.25
N ILE A 119 2.77 -20.25 3.70
CA ILE A 119 2.42 -20.19 5.12
C ILE A 119 3.33 -21.10 5.96
N ALA A 120 3.56 -22.34 5.51
CA ALA A 120 4.44 -23.29 6.18
C ALA A 120 5.90 -22.77 6.28
N MET A 121 6.42 -22.10 5.25
CA MET A 121 7.72 -21.43 5.30
C MET A 121 7.77 -20.35 6.39
N MET A 122 6.73 -19.53 6.48
CA MET A 122 6.66 -18.43 7.46
C MET A 122 6.49 -18.96 8.89
N GLU A 123 5.80 -20.09 9.06
CA GLU A 123 5.71 -20.82 10.33
C GLU A 123 7.08 -21.37 10.75
N GLY A 124 7.80 -22.04 9.84
CA GLY A 124 9.15 -22.55 10.11
C GLY A 124 10.19 -21.47 10.41
N LEU A 125 9.96 -20.24 9.94
CA LEU A 125 10.79 -19.06 10.21
C LEU A 125 10.37 -18.30 11.47
N GLY A 126 9.31 -18.70 12.18
CA GLY A 126 8.86 -18.02 13.40
C GLY A 126 8.18 -16.66 13.18
N ILE A 127 7.68 -16.39 11.97
CA ILE A 127 7.06 -15.10 11.59
C ILE A 127 5.56 -15.21 11.28
N ALA A 128 4.96 -16.39 11.52
CA ALA A 128 3.54 -16.64 11.29
C ALA A 128 2.60 -15.75 12.13
N GLU A 129 3.01 -15.34 13.33
CA GLU A 129 2.22 -14.43 14.16
C GLU A 129 1.94 -13.08 13.48
N ASP A 130 2.86 -12.60 12.64
CA ASP A 130 2.65 -11.37 11.89
C ASP A 130 1.57 -11.52 10.82
N LEU A 131 1.48 -12.70 10.22
CA LEU A 131 0.45 -13.04 9.24
C LEU A 131 -0.93 -13.11 9.92
N GLU A 132 -1.00 -13.70 11.10
CA GLU A 132 -2.23 -13.74 11.89
C GLU A 132 -2.67 -12.34 12.32
N ARG A 133 -1.72 -11.50 12.76
CA ARG A 133 -1.95 -10.08 13.07
C ARG A 133 -2.58 -9.36 11.89
N ALA A 134 -2.09 -9.56 10.68
CA ALA A 134 -2.65 -8.90 9.49
C ALA A 134 -4.00 -9.47 9.07
N LYS A 135 -4.21 -10.78 9.20
CA LYS A 135 -5.49 -11.44 8.94
C LYS A 135 -6.58 -10.93 9.89
N ASN A 136 -6.30 -10.90 11.20
CA ASN A 136 -7.23 -10.48 12.24
C ASN A 136 -7.39 -8.96 12.31
N GLY A 137 -6.36 -8.19 11.98
CA GLY A 137 -6.39 -6.73 11.99
C GLY A 137 -7.15 -6.08 10.82
N ARG A 138 -7.78 -6.88 9.95
CA ARG A 138 -8.55 -6.37 8.82
C ARG A 138 -9.88 -5.77 9.27
N SER A 139 -10.01 -4.46 9.12
CA SER A 139 -11.19 -3.71 9.58
C SER A 139 -11.88 -2.95 8.45
N ILE A 140 -13.12 -2.52 8.69
CA ILE A 140 -13.83 -1.61 7.79
C ILE A 140 -13.27 -0.20 7.98
N ARG A 141 -12.92 0.45 6.88
CA ARG A 141 -12.37 1.81 6.88
C ARG A 141 -13.40 2.81 7.41
N ALA A 142 -12.98 3.64 8.36
CA ALA A 142 -13.77 4.76 8.84
C ALA A 142 -13.97 5.85 7.75
N GLY A 143 -15.09 6.58 7.84
CA GLY A 143 -15.40 7.71 6.96
C GLY A 143 -16.01 7.34 5.60
N LYS A 144 -16.09 8.33 4.69
CA LYS A 144 -16.77 8.21 3.38
C LYS A 144 -15.98 7.41 2.33
N GLY A 145 -14.71 7.11 2.58
CA GLY A 145 -13.88 6.31 1.66
C GLY A 145 -14.42 4.91 1.41
N LYS A 146 -15.21 4.36 2.35
CA LYS A 146 -15.89 3.07 2.22
C LYS A 146 -16.85 3.01 1.02
N MET A 147 -17.45 4.14 0.65
CA MET A 147 -18.36 4.26 -0.49
C MET A 147 -17.64 4.37 -1.83
N ARG A 148 -16.32 4.59 -1.83
CA ARG A 148 -15.50 4.82 -3.03
C ARG A 148 -14.62 3.61 -3.37
N GLY A 149 -15.11 2.40 -3.10
CA GLY A 149 -14.39 1.13 -3.35
C GLY A 149 -13.28 0.77 -2.34
N ARG A 150 -12.95 1.64 -1.38
CA ARG A 150 -11.88 1.43 -0.38
C ARG A 150 -12.44 0.98 0.97
N ARG A 151 -13.29 -0.06 0.97
CA ARG A 151 -14.08 -0.46 2.15
C ARG A 151 -13.26 -1.05 3.29
N ARG A 152 -12.22 -1.84 3.01
CA ARG A 152 -11.40 -2.50 4.02
C ARG A 152 -10.03 -1.85 4.15
N ARG A 153 -9.47 -1.85 5.35
CA ARG A 153 -8.07 -1.54 5.65
C ARG A 153 -7.42 -2.82 6.18
N THR A 154 -6.32 -3.22 5.56
CA THR A 154 -5.53 -4.38 6.01
C THR A 154 -4.20 -3.84 6.53
N PRO A 155 -3.71 -4.29 7.70
CA PRO A 155 -2.36 -3.99 8.15
C PRO A 155 -1.31 -4.47 7.15
N LYS A 156 -0.17 -3.79 7.09
CA LYS A 156 0.99 -4.23 6.31
C LYS A 156 1.80 -5.22 7.15
N SER A 157 1.96 -6.42 6.64
CA SER A 157 2.76 -7.49 7.24
C SER A 157 4.03 -7.66 6.43
N ILE A 158 4.42 -8.89 6.14
CA ILE A 158 5.66 -9.28 5.49
C ILE A 158 5.76 -8.66 4.09
N LEU A 159 6.95 -8.17 3.76
CA LEU A 159 7.35 -7.91 2.39
C LEU A 159 8.22 -9.08 1.92
N LEU A 160 7.79 -9.80 0.90
CA LEU A 160 8.62 -10.80 0.24
C LEU A 160 9.35 -10.12 -0.93
N VAL A 161 10.68 -10.15 -0.91
CA VAL A 161 11.51 -9.64 -2.01
C VAL A 161 12.09 -10.80 -2.80
N VAL A 162 11.81 -10.80 -4.10
CA VAL A 162 12.18 -11.86 -5.05
C VAL A 162 13.01 -11.31 -6.21
N SER A 163 13.82 -12.18 -6.83
CA SER A 163 14.54 -11.93 -8.07
C SER A 163 13.58 -11.71 -9.24
N GLU A 164 12.61 -12.62 -9.40
CA GLU A 164 11.61 -12.64 -10.46
C GLU A 164 10.21 -12.99 -9.94
N ARG A 165 9.17 -12.79 -10.77
CA ARG A 165 7.77 -12.98 -10.37
C ARG A 165 7.32 -14.42 -10.59
N ASP A 166 7.64 -15.26 -9.62
CA ASP A 166 7.38 -16.70 -9.75
C ASP A 166 6.07 -17.15 -9.08
N ASN A 167 5.88 -18.46 -9.02
CA ASN A 167 4.73 -19.07 -8.39
C ASN A 167 4.65 -18.77 -6.88
N LEU A 168 5.80 -18.60 -6.22
CA LEU A 168 5.82 -18.14 -4.83
C LEU A 168 5.21 -16.75 -4.67
N ALA A 169 5.52 -15.82 -5.59
CA ALA A 169 4.97 -14.46 -5.57
C ALA A 169 3.43 -14.46 -5.70
N LYS A 170 2.89 -15.38 -6.51
CA LYS A 170 1.43 -15.57 -6.65
C LYS A 170 0.82 -16.11 -5.34
N GLY A 171 1.47 -17.09 -4.73
CA GLY A 171 1.03 -17.68 -3.46
C GLY A 171 1.04 -16.66 -2.32
N ALA A 172 2.12 -15.89 -2.18
CA ALA A 172 2.31 -14.87 -1.16
C ALA A 172 1.30 -13.72 -1.28
N ARG A 173 1.03 -13.23 -2.50
CA ARG A 173 0.09 -12.12 -2.75
C ARG A 173 -1.35 -12.43 -2.34
N ASN A 174 -1.72 -13.71 -2.25
CA ASN A 174 -3.04 -14.13 -1.78
C ASN A 174 -3.22 -13.97 -0.26
N VAL A 175 -2.11 -13.93 0.49
CA VAL A 175 -2.13 -13.82 1.95
C VAL A 175 -2.42 -12.36 2.37
N PRO A 176 -3.37 -12.11 3.30
CA PRO A 176 -3.69 -10.76 3.73
C PRO A 176 -2.50 -10.03 4.33
N GLY A 177 -2.20 -8.83 3.82
CA GLY A 177 -1.16 -7.95 4.37
C GLY A 177 0.26 -8.24 3.87
N VAL A 178 0.45 -9.33 3.13
CA VAL A 178 1.72 -9.66 2.47
C VAL A 178 1.80 -8.94 1.13
N ASP A 179 2.90 -8.25 0.89
CA ASP A 179 3.22 -7.71 -0.43
C ASP A 179 4.43 -8.42 -1.02
N VAL A 180 4.55 -8.40 -2.34
CA VAL A 180 5.69 -8.97 -3.06
C VAL A 180 6.30 -7.90 -3.94
N ALA A 181 7.61 -7.68 -3.79
CA ALA A 181 8.39 -6.76 -4.59
C ALA A 181 9.51 -7.51 -5.33
N VAL A 182 9.86 -7.03 -6.51
CA VAL A 182 11.00 -7.53 -7.28
C VAL A 182 12.21 -6.68 -6.93
N ALA A 183 13.37 -7.27 -6.67
CA ALA A 183 14.59 -6.55 -6.26
C ALA A 183 14.92 -5.35 -7.18
N LYS A 184 14.85 -5.56 -8.50
CA LYS A 184 15.07 -4.53 -9.53
C LYS A 184 14.12 -3.32 -9.46
N HIS A 185 12.94 -3.50 -8.88
CA HIS A 185 11.89 -2.48 -8.77
C HIS A 185 11.61 -2.04 -7.34
N LEU A 186 12.45 -2.46 -6.39
CA LEU A 186 12.26 -2.19 -4.99
C LEU A 186 12.35 -0.68 -4.71
N CYS A 187 11.33 -0.13 -4.04
CA CYS A 187 11.28 1.28 -3.69
C CYS A 187 11.15 1.50 -2.18
N ALA A 188 11.43 2.72 -1.73
CA ALA A 188 11.32 3.09 -0.32
C ALA A 188 9.89 2.93 0.23
N GLU A 189 8.85 3.09 -0.59
CA GLU A 189 7.45 2.93 -0.15
C GLU A 189 7.09 1.49 0.21
N ASP A 190 7.76 0.51 -0.41
CA ASP A 190 7.54 -0.91 -0.12
C ASP A 190 8.13 -1.28 1.26
N LEU A 191 9.32 -0.76 1.56
CA LEU A 191 10.10 -0.99 2.79
C LEU A 191 9.66 -0.08 3.95
N ALA A 192 9.18 1.12 3.65
CA ALA A 192 8.74 2.11 4.64
C ALA A 192 7.32 2.64 4.37
N PRO A 193 6.28 1.78 4.32
CA PRO A 193 4.93 2.23 4.02
C PRO A 193 4.41 3.20 5.10
N GLY A 194 3.93 4.36 4.66
CA GLY A 194 3.44 5.43 5.54
C GLY A 194 4.52 6.36 6.09
N GLY A 195 5.79 6.17 5.69
CA GLY A 195 6.93 6.95 6.20
C GLY A 195 7.65 6.28 7.37
N ASP A 196 7.09 5.22 7.96
CA ASP A 196 7.72 4.45 9.03
C ASP A 196 8.65 3.39 8.44
N CYS A 197 9.93 3.41 8.81
CA CYS A 197 10.95 2.47 8.36
C CYS A 197 10.82 1.08 9.01
N ALA A 198 11.71 0.14 8.65
CA ALA A 198 11.81 -1.20 9.24
C ALA A 198 10.55 -2.07 9.07
N ARG A 199 10.18 -2.38 7.82
CA ARG A 199 9.20 -3.44 7.55
C ARG A 199 9.81 -4.81 7.76
N LEU A 200 9.04 -5.75 8.33
CA LEU A 200 9.40 -7.16 8.33
C LEU A 200 9.55 -7.65 6.88
N THR A 201 10.80 -7.86 6.46
CA THR A 201 11.15 -8.13 5.06
C THR A 201 11.88 -9.46 4.99
N VAL A 202 11.43 -10.31 4.07
CA VAL A 202 11.98 -11.63 3.79
C VAL A 202 12.55 -11.62 2.39
N TRP A 203 13.82 -11.96 2.27
CA TRP A 203 14.57 -11.91 1.02
C TRP A 203 14.78 -13.32 0.48
N THR A 204 14.66 -13.51 -0.82
CA THR A 204 15.27 -14.70 -1.45
C THR A 204 16.75 -14.45 -1.67
N LYS A 205 17.56 -15.51 -1.62
CA LYS A 205 19.01 -15.39 -1.88
C LYS A 205 19.31 -14.75 -3.24
N ALA A 206 18.61 -15.20 -4.29
CA ALA A 206 18.72 -14.64 -5.63
C ALA A 206 18.35 -13.15 -5.69
N ALA A 207 17.43 -12.68 -4.83
CA ALA A 207 17.08 -11.26 -4.76
C ALA A 207 18.21 -10.40 -4.16
N ILE A 208 18.95 -10.94 -3.19
CA ILE A 208 20.10 -10.26 -2.58
C ILE A 208 21.29 -10.25 -3.53
N GLU A 209 21.54 -11.35 -4.25
CA GLU A 209 22.60 -11.40 -5.26
C GLU A 209 22.35 -10.44 -6.43
N ALA A 210 21.09 -10.08 -6.69
CA ALA A 210 20.69 -9.15 -7.75
C ALA A 210 20.63 -7.67 -7.33
N LEU A 211 20.82 -7.36 -6.04
CA LEU A 211 20.76 -6.00 -5.48
C LEU A 211 22.08 -5.24 -5.65
#